data_AF-A0A2J8J726-F1
#
_entry.id   AF-A0A2J8J726-F1
#
_cell.length_a   1.000
_cell.length_b   1.000
_cell.length_c   1.000
_cell.angle_alpha   90.00
_cell.angle_beta   90.00
_cell.angle_gamma   90.00
#
_symmetry.space_group_name_H-M   'P 1'
#
loop_
_entity.id
_entity.type
_entity.pdbx_description
1 polymer ?
#
loop_
_entity_poly.entity_id
_entity_poly.type
_entity_poly.pdbx_seq_one_letter_code
_entity_poly.pdbx_strand_id
1 'polypeptide(L)' 'MTTSSIRRQMKNIVNNYSEAEIKVREATSNDPWGPSSSLMTEIADLTYNVVAFSEIMSMVWK' A
#
# COMPACT_ATOMS: atom_id res chain seq x y z
N MET A 1 -12.40 8.00 11.53
CA MET A 1 -11.24 7.09 11.39
C MET A 1 -11.52 5.86 12.21
N THR A 2 -11.61 4.69 11.58
CA THR A 2 -11.82 3.41 12.28
C THR A 2 -10.54 3.04 13.04
N THR A 3 -10.67 2.33 14.16
CA THR A 3 -9.52 1.90 14.99
C THR A 3 -8.52 1.02 14.22
N SER A 4 -8.97 0.35 13.16
CA SER A 4 -8.14 -0.41 12.22
C SER A 4 -7.16 0.47 11.43
N SER A 5 -7.56 1.66 11.00
CA SER A 5 -6.71 2.58 10.24
C SER A 5 -5.52 3.08 11.08
N ILE A 6 -5.74 3.39 12.35
CA ILE A 6 -4.69 3.88 13.27
C ILE A 6 -3.66 2.77 13.55
N ARG A 7 -4.12 1.53 13.82
CA ARG A 7 -3.23 0.38 14.01
C ARG A 7 -2.38 0.11 12.77
N ARG A 8 -2.94 0.29 11.57
CA ARG A 8 -2.21 0.13 10.30
C ARG A 8 -1.13 1.19 10.14
N GLN A 9 -1.44 2.45 10.40
CA GLN A 9 -0.46 3.55 10.36
C GLN A 9 0.72 3.28 11.32
N MET A 10 0.44 2.82 12.54
CA MET A 10 1.50 2.42 13.48
C MET A 10 2.38 1.30 12.93
N LYS A 11 1.79 0.27 12.31
CA LYS A 11 2.56 -0.81 11.69
C LYS A 11 3.44 -0.32 10.55
N ASN A 12 2.98 0.66 9.77
CA ASN A 12 3.77 1.22 8.67
C ASN A 12 5.04 1.91 9.19
N ILE A 13 4.92 2.67 10.27
CA ILE A 13 6.06 3.34 10.91
C ILE A 13 7.03 2.33 11.52
N VAL A 14 6.53 1.35 12.28
CA VAL A 14 7.38 0.37 12.97
C VAL A 14 8.15 -0.53 12.00
N ASN A 15 7.52 -0.91 10.87
CA ASN A 15 8.17 -1.75 9.87
C ASN A 15 8.96 -0.96 8.82
N ASN A 16 8.99 0.37 8.93
CA ASN A 16 9.67 1.27 8.00
C ASN A 16 9.30 0.99 6.53
N TYR A 17 8.00 0.82 6.26
CA TYR A 17 7.52 0.56 4.90
C TYR A 17 7.73 1.77 3.99
N SER A 18 8.12 1.51 2.74
CA SER A 18 8.22 2.53 1.71
C SER A 18 6.84 3.10 1.35
N GLU A 19 6.82 4.24 0.66
CA GLU A 19 5.56 4.81 0.17
C GLU A 19 4.82 3.83 -0.76
N ALA A 20 5.55 3.12 -1.63
CA ALA A 20 4.99 2.13 -2.54
C ALA A 20 4.36 0.95 -1.79
N GLU A 21 5.05 0.45 -0.77
CA GLU A 21 4.53 -0.60 0.13
C GLU A 21 3.29 -0.15 0.89
N ILE A 22 3.27 1.09 1.39
CA ILE A 22 2.12 1.65 2.11
C ILE A 22 0.89 1.73 1.20
N LYS A 23 1.05 2.17 -0.06
CA LYS A 23 -0.05 2.27 -1.03
C LYS A 23 -0.62 0.90 -1.38
N VAL A 24 0.22 -0.12 -1.57
CA VAL A 24 -0.25 -1.49 -1.83
C VAL A 24 -0.99 -2.07 -0.62
N ARG A 25 -0.50 -1.83 0.60
CA ARG A 25 -1.18 -2.23 1.86
C ARG A 25 -2.50 -1.49 2.08
N GLU A 26 -2.64 -0.30 1.50
CA GLU A 26 -3.90 0.43 1.49
C GLU A 26 -4.87 -0.16 0.47
N ALA A 27 -4.39 -0.46 -0.74
CA ALA A 27 -5.22 -1.03 -1.81
C ALA A 27 -5.71 -2.46 -1.52
N THR A 28 -5.01 -3.17 -0.63
CA THR A 28 -5.32 -4.54 -0.18
C THR A 28 -5.88 -4.56 1.25
N SER A 29 -6.55 -3.49 1.68
CA SER A 29 -7.18 -3.44 3.00
C SER A 29 -8.31 -4.48 3.16
N ASN A 30 -8.69 -4.74 4.41
CA ASN A 30 -9.84 -5.59 4.74
C ASN A 30 -11.17 -4.82 4.72
N ASP A 31 -11.20 -3.65 4.09
CA ASP A 31 -12.44 -2.89 3.97
C ASP A 31 -13.38 -3.61 2.96
N PRO A 32 -14.72 -3.56 3.14
CA PRO A 32 -15.64 -4.31 2.28
C PRO A 32 -15.81 -3.70 0.88
N TRP A 33 -15.17 -2.55 0.60
CA TRP A 33 -15.15 -1.89 -0.69
C TRP A 33 -13.76 -1.99 -1.31
N GLY A 34 -13.71 -2.02 -2.65
CA GLY A 34 -12.44 -2.04 -3.38
C GLY A 34 -11.65 -0.73 -3.26
N PRO A 35 -10.37 -0.74 -3.69
CA PRO A 35 -9.55 0.47 -3.70
C PRO A 35 -10.11 1.54 -4.64
N SER A 36 -9.79 2.80 -4.35
CA SER A 36 -10.15 3.90 -5.25
C SER A 36 -9.33 3.83 -6.54
N SER A 37 -9.93 4.25 -7.67
CA SER A 37 -9.20 4.30 -8.95
C SER A 37 -7.99 5.21 -8.88
N SER A 38 -8.05 6.32 -8.15
CA SER A 38 -6.92 7.24 -7.95
C SER A 38 -5.73 6.55 -7.28
N LEU A 39 -5.97 5.76 -6.23
CA LEU A 39 -4.91 4.99 -5.56
C LEU A 39 -4.29 3.96 -6.51
N MET A 40 -5.11 3.28 -7.31
CA MET A 40 -4.62 2.30 -8.28
C MET A 40 -3.81 2.96 -9.40
N THR A 41 -4.19 4.17 -9.86
CA THR A 41 -3.40 4.94 -10.82
C THR A 41 -2.04 5.33 -10.24
N GLU A 42 -1.98 5.78 -8.99
CA GLU A 42 -0.70 6.10 -8.34
C GLU A 42 0.22 4.87 -8.23
N ILE A 43 -0.34 3.69 -7.91
CA ILE A 43 0.42 2.44 -7.89
C ILE A 43 0.91 2.08 -9.30
N ALA A 44 0.07 2.26 -10.32
CA ALA A 44 0.45 2.03 -11.71
C ALA A 44 1.61 2.95 -12.13
N ASP A 45 1.57 4.23 -11.79
CA ASP A 45 2.65 5.18 -12.09
C ASP A 45 3.96 4.80 -11.37
N LEU A 46 3.87 4.33 -10.13
CA LEU A 46 5.04 3.84 -9.39
C LEU A 46 5.71 2.62 -10.02
N THR A 47 5.00 1.83 -10.83
CA THR A 47 5.58 0.64 -11.48
C THR A 47 6.64 0.98 -12.53
N TYR A 48 6.69 2.23 -13.02
CA TYR A 48 7.77 2.69 -13.89
C TYR A 48 9.11 2.90 -13.15
N ASN A 49 9.10 2.93 -11.82
CA ASN A 49 10.31 2.96 -11.01
C ASN A 49 10.72 1.53 -10.61
N VAL A 50 11.92 1.10 -10.98
CA VAL A 50 12.41 -0.28 -10.78
C VAL A 50 12.47 -0.69 -9.30
N VAL A 51 12.81 0.25 -8.41
CA VAL A 51 12.88 -0.01 -6.97
C VAL A 51 11.46 -0.15 -6.41
N ALA A 52 10.58 0.82 -6.69
CA ALA A 52 9.20 0.77 -6.24
C ALA A 52 8.45 -0.44 -6.83
N PHE A 53 8.71 -0.82 -8.08
CA PHE A 53 8.14 -2.02 -8.69
C PHE A 53 8.50 -3.28 -7.91
N SER A 54 9.78 -3.43 -7.54
CA SER A 54 10.24 -4.60 -6.76
C SER A 54 9.57 -4.66 -5.39
N GLU A 55 9.41 -3.51 -4.73
CA GLU A 55 8.73 -3.39 -3.43
C GLU A 55 7.22 -3.70 -3.55
N ILE A 56 6.54 -3.17 -4.57
CA ILE A 56 5.13 -3.44 -4.86
C ILE A 56 4.90 -4.93 -5.03
N MET A 57 5.68 -5.58 -5.90
CA MET A 57 5.52 -7.01 -6.18
C MET A 57 5.84 -7.88 -4.95
N SER A 58 6.84 -7.50 -4.16
CA SER A 58 7.16 -8.17 -2.88
C SER A 58 5.98 -8.10 -1.92
N MET A 59 5.30 -6.97 -1.82
CA MET A 59 4.14 -6.80 -0.93
C MET A 59 2.90 -7.57 -1.43
N VAL A 60 2.67 -7.63 -2.75
CA VAL A 60 1.54 -8.36 -3.34
C VAL A 60 1.65 -9.88 -3.09
N TRP A 61 2.86 -10.43 -3.11
CA TRP A 61 3.10 -11.87 -2.98
C TRP A 61 3.45 -12.34 -1.56
N LYS A 62 3.31 -11.47 -0.57
CA LYS A 62 3.64 -11.75 0.83
C LYS A 62 2.54 -12.49 1.57
#